data_AF-A0A0B7KKA1-F1
#
_entry.id   AF-A0A0B7KKA1-F1
#
_cell.length_a   1.000
_cell.length_b   1.000
_cell.length_c   1.000
_cell.angle_alpha   90.00
_cell.angle_beta   90.00
_cell.angle_gamma   90.00
#
_symmetry.space_group_name_H-M   'P 1'
#
loop_
_entity.id
_entity.type
_entity.pdbx_description
1 polymer ?
#
loop_
_entity_poly.entity_id
_entity_poly.type
_entity_poly.pdbx_seq_one_letter_code
_entity_poly.pdbx_strand_id
1 'polypeptide(L)'
;MWKSHWTRPCEDGFDNKTAYMLGWLRTTMPTAALPLLSYNSYPTKKEYIIGRESPPQVLYGHPGCTNGSVATMYVIPQSGFTVVALSNAADAGDASNSTVQILLQAIYDLGPKVDLILSLKESREMKLKQHEDMINDWEKHRDVGKYNCNAEELVGTYHGLGASIIDIKQSNNLAVVFGRQDRSRCELDRFNQYSLSFLPMDHKEILERAMIDWDYWTVGVFRFPGRWAKMEMGPI
;
A
#
# COMPACT_ATOMS: atom_id res chain seq x y z
N MET A 1 11.18 -6.72 -0.36
CA MET A 1 11.72 -8.06 -0.67
C MET A 1 11.05 -9.08 0.24
N TRP A 2 10.16 -9.94 -0.28
CA TRP A 2 9.55 -11.02 0.51
C TRP A 2 10.63 -12.06 0.83
N LYS A 3 10.98 -12.24 2.10
CA LYS A 3 11.95 -13.27 2.49
C LYS A 3 11.44 -14.64 2.04
N SER A 4 12.33 -15.52 1.56
CA SER A 4 12.02 -16.88 1.06
C SER A 4 11.39 -17.81 2.11
N HIS A 5 11.26 -17.36 3.35
CA HIS A 5 10.61 -18.05 4.45
C HIS A 5 9.69 -17.02 5.12
N TRP A 6 8.39 -17.08 4.81
CA TRP A 6 7.40 -16.23 5.45
C TRP A 6 7.09 -16.80 6.84
N THR A 7 7.94 -16.47 7.82
CA THR A 7 7.74 -16.86 9.23
C THR A 7 6.72 -15.91 9.85
N ARG A 8 5.63 -16.47 10.37
CA ARG A 8 4.56 -15.87 11.18
C ARG A 8 4.45 -14.32 11.09
N PRO A 9 3.46 -13.79 10.36
CA PRO A 9 3.38 -12.36 10.06
C PRO A 9 2.92 -11.47 11.22
N CYS A 10 2.39 -12.04 12.30
CA CYS A 10 1.74 -11.28 13.36
C CYS A 10 2.13 -11.82 14.75
N GLU A 11 2.55 -10.93 15.65
CA GLU A 11 2.78 -11.21 17.07
C GLU A 11 1.47 -11.09 17.87
N ASP A 12 0.53 -12.01 17.62
CA ASP A 12 -0.81 -11.98 18.21
C ASP A 12 -0.97 -12.82 19.48
N GLY A 13 0.05 -13.60 19.85
CA GLY A 13 0.03 -14.48 21.02
C GLY A 13 -0.61 -15.85 20.80
N PHE A 14 -1.04 -16.18 19.59
CA PHE A 14 -1.65 -17.48 19.24
C PHE A 14 -0.73 -18.35 18.41
N ASP A 15 -0.55 -19.64 18.70
CA ASP A 15 0.32 -20.52 17.90
C ASP A 15 -0.37 -21.01 16.60
N ASN A 16 -0.86 -20.06 15.80
CA ASN A 16 -1.57 -20.35 14.57
C ASN A 16 -0.62 -20.52 13.38
N LYS A 17 -0.88 -21.56 12.59
CA LYS A 17 -0.16 -21.81 11.33
C LYS A 17 -0.74 -20.97 10.20
N THR A 18 -0.23 -19.75 10.05
CA THR A 18 -0.55 -18.86 8.93
C THR A 18 0.40 -19.12 7.76
N ALA A 19 -0.12 -19.22 6.54
CA ALA A 19 0.65 -19.38 5.32
C ALA A 19 0.02 -18.57 4.18
N TYR A 20 0.86 -18.07 3.27
CA TYR A 20 0.42 -17.41 2.05
C TYR A 20 0.99 -18.13 0.83
N MET A 21 0.13 -18.64 -0.06
CA MET A 21 0.55 -19.37 -1.25
C MET A 21 -0.51 -19.26 -2.36
N LEU A 22 -0.07 -19.19 -3.63
CA LEU A 22 -0.96 -19.11 -4.81
C LEU A 22 -2.02 -18.00 -4.74
N GLY A 23 -1.72 -16.88 -4.06
CA GLY A 23 -2.67 -15.78 -3.87
C GLY A 23 -3.69 -16.00 -2.75
N TRP A 24 -3.50 -17.01 -1.90
CA TRP A 24 -4.39 -17.31 -0.77
C TRP A 24 -3.66 -17.19 0.57
N LEU A 25 -4.29 -16.48 1.52
CA LEU A 25 -3.94 -16.49 2.92
C LEU A 25 -4.72 -17.62 3.62
N ARG A 26 -4.00 -18.62 4.13
CA ARG A 26 -4.52 -19.61 5.07
C ARG A 26 -4.18 -19.16 6.48
N THR A 27 -5.15 -19.14 7.38
CA THR A 27 -4.91 -18.93 8.82
C THR A 27 -5.96 -19.62 9.69
N THR A 28 -5.84 -19.45 11.01
CA THR A 28 -6.76 -19.97 12.02
C THR A 28 -7.15 -18.82 12.94
N MET A 29 -8.45 -18.55 13.13
CA MET A 29 -8.93 -17.64 14.17
C MET A 29 -8.88 -18.32 15.56
N PRO A 30 -8.69 -17.57 16.65
CA PRO A 30 -8.45 -16.11 16.70
C PRO A 30 -7.06 -15.72 16.17
N THR A 31 -6.95 -14.64 15.40
CA THR A 31 -5.66 -14.14 14.89
C THR A 31 -5.72 -12.66 14.51
N ALA A 32 -4.59 -11.96 14.62
CA ALA A 32 -4.40 -10.62 14.07
C ALA A 32 -4.10 -10.62 12.56
N ALA A 33 -4.02 -11.79 11.92
CA ALA A 33 -3.64 -11.90 10.50
C ALA A 33 -4.79 -11.63 9.52
N LEU A 34 -6.03 -11.47 9.99
CA LEU A 34 -7.17 -11.18 9.10
C LEU A 34 -6.95 -9.91 8.26
N PRO A 35 -6.53 -8.76 8.83
CA PRO A 35 -6.29 -7.56 8.03
C PRO A 35 -4.95 -7.53 7.29
N LEU A 36 -4.10 -8.57 7.30
CA LEU A 36 -2.69 -8.49 6.90
C LEU A 36 -2.40 -7.97 5.47
N LEU A 37 -3.39 -7.97 4.58
CA LEU A 37 -3.28 -7.46 3.21
C LEU A 37 -4.31 -6.36 2.89
N SER A 38 -4.94 -5.80 3.93
CA SER A 38 -5.86 -4.67 3.82
C SER A 38 -5.20 -3.37 4.30
N TYR A 39 -5.89 -2.25 4.08
CA TYR A 39 -5.52 -0.98 4.71
C TYR A 39 -5.71 -0.94 6.22
N ASN A 40 -6.34 -1.96 6.80
CA ASN A 40 -6.48 -2.11 8.24
C ASN A 40 -5.34 -2.96 8.86
N SER A 41 -4.29 -3.30 8.09
CA SER A 41 -3.19 -4.22 8.48
C SER A 41 -2.26 -3.72 9.60
N TYR A 42 -2.40 -2.45 10.02
CA TYR A 42 -1.57 -1.84 11.05
C TYR A 42 -1.85 -2.42 12.44
N PRO A 43 -0.85 -2.43 13.35
CA PRO A 43 -0.72 -3.47 14.37
C PRO A 43 -2.03 -3.64 15.13
N THR A 44 -2.71 -4.74 14.85
CA THR A 44 -3.98 -5.05 15.46
C THR A 44 -3.70 -5.32 16.93
N LYS A 45 -4.10 -4.38 17.78
CA LYS A 45 -4.02 -4.56 19.23
C LYS A 45 -4.78 -5.81 19.62
N LYS A 46 -4.33 -6.53 20.65
CA LYS A 46 -4.89 -7.84 21.01
C LYS A 46 -6.39 -7.77 21.33
N GLU A 47 -6.87 -6.64 21.84
CA GLU A 47 -8.28 -6.36 22.10
C GLU A 47 -9.16 -6.33 20.84
N TYR A 48 -8.58 -6.09 19.66
CA TYR A 48 -9.30 -6.05 18.39
C TYR A 48 -9.34 -7.39 17.66
N ILE A 49 -8.68 -8.41 18.21
CA ILE A 49 -8.74 -9.76 17.65
C ILE A 49 -10.10 -10.37 17.99
N ILE A 50 -10.84 -10.77 16.97
CA ILE A 50 -12.15 -11.42 17.11
C ILE A 50 -12.00 -12.90 17.51
N GLY A 51 -12.97 -13.43 18.26
CA GLY A 51 -13.06 -14.86 18.57
C GLY A 51 -11.99 -15.39 19.53
N ARG A 52 -11.40 -14.53 20.38
CA ARG A 52 -10.35 -14.93 21.34
C ARG A 52 -10.77 -16.02 22.31
N GLU A 53 -12.07 -16.11 22.61
CA GLU A 53 -12.67 -17.11 23.50
C GLU A 53 -13.53 -18.11 22.72
N SER A 54 -13.45 -18.10 21.39
CA SER A 54 -14.20 -19.00 20.52
C SER A 54 -13.37 -20.21 20.08
N PRO A 55 -14.01 -21.33 19.70
CA PRO A 55 -13.32 -22.46 19.11
C PRO A 55 -12.52 -22.04 17.87
N PRO A 56 -11.32 -22.61 17.65
CA PRO A 56 -10.51 -22.25 16.49
C PRO A 56 -11.22 -22.54 15.16
N GLN A 57 -11.12 -21.60 14.22
CA GLN A 57 -11.71 -21.73 12.88
C GLN A 57 -10.63 -21.54 11.81
N VAL A 58 -10.45 -22.55 10.95
CA VAL A 58 -9.54 -22.44 9.81
C VAL A 58 -10.25 -21.69 8.70
N LEU A 59 -9.54 -20.74 8.11
CA LEU A 59 -10.06 -19.92 7.02
C LEU A 59 -9.02 -19.73 5.92
N TYR A 60 -9.53 -19.61 4.70
CA TYR A 60 -8.76 -19.34 3.49
C TYR A 60 -9.33 -18.10 2.84
N GLY A 61 -8.51 -17.11 2.52
CA GLY A 61 -9.03 -15.91 1.91
C GLY A 61 -7.98 -14.90 1.53
N HIS A 62 -8.45 -13.69 1.21
CA HIS A 62 -7.59 -12.61 0.77
C HIS A 62 -8.34 -11.28 0.88
N PRO A 63 -7.84 -10.32 1.67
CA PRO A 63 -8.13 -8.90 1.48
C PRO A 63 -7.35 -8.37 0.29
N GLY A 64 -8.00 -7.67 -0.62
CA GLY A 64 -7.40 -7.06 -1.80
C GLY A 64 -7.74 -5.59 -1.86
N CYS A 65 -6.76 -4.77 -2.21
CA CYS A 65 -6.93 -3.35 -2.42
C CYS A 65 -6.49 -2.99 -3.84
N THR A 66 -7.26 -2.11 -4.47
CA THR A 66 -6.87 -1.38 -5.67
C THR A 66 -7.37 0.06 -5.56
N ASN A 67 -6.93 0.93 -6.47
CA ASN A 67 -7.32 2.34 -6.37
C ASN A 67 -8.84 2.47 -6.51
N GLY A 68 -9.46 3.11 -5.52
CA GLY A 68 -10.90 3.29 -5.46
C GLY A 68 -11.71 2.00 -5.23
N SER A 69 -11.11 0.87 -4.84
CA SER A 69 -11.89 -0.34 -4.50
C SER A 69 -11.15 -1.28 -3.53
N VAL A 70 -11.89 -1.87 -2.59
CA VAL A 70 -11.40 -2.93 -1.71
C VAL A 70 -12.33 -4.14 -1.75
N ALA A 71 -11.76 -5.33 -1.59
CA ALA A 71 -12.47 -6.59 -1.58
C ALA A 71 -11.91 -7.51 -0.50
N THR A 72 -12.75 -8.18 0.26
CA THR A 72 -12.30 -9.20 1.22
C THR A 72 -13.17 -10.43 1.09
N MET A 73 -12.54 -11.59 1.06
CA MET A 73 -13.22 -12.89 1.04
C MET A 73 -12.57 -13.84 2.03
N TYR A 74 -13.39 -14.63 2.73
CA TYR A 74 -12.96 -15.82 3.47
C TYR A 74 -13.88 -17.00 3.22
N VAL A 75 -13.28 -18.14 2.92
CA VAL A 75 -13.88 -19.47 2.88
C VAL A 75 -13.57 -20.17 4.20
N ILE A 76 -14.59 -20.77 4.82
CA ILE A 76 -14.51 -21.52 6.07
C ILE A 76 -14.92 -22.97 5.77
N PRO A 77 -13.95 -23.85 5.45
CA PRO A 77 -14.25 -25.18 4.93
C PRO A 77 -15.08 -26.05 5.87
N GLN A 78 -14.81 -25.96 7.18
CA GLN A 78 -15.46 -26.78 8.20
C GLN A 78 -16.98 -26.61 8.22
N SER A 79 -17.47 -25.41 7.93
CA SER A 79 -18.90 -25.10 7.90
C SER A 79 -19.48 -24.98 6.49
N GLY A 80 -18.65 -25.14 5.44
CA GLY A 80 -19.06 -24.90 4.05
C GLY A 80 -19.52 -23.46 3.80
N PHE A 81 -19.04 -22.49 4.58
CA PHE A 81 -19.48 -21.09 4.50
C PHE A 81 -18.45 -20.23 3.78
N THR A 82 -18.90 -19.17 3.12
CA THR A 82 -18.02 -18.14 2.54
C THR A 82 -18.61 -16.77 2.79
N VAL A 83 -17.77 -15.84 3.24
CA VAL A 83 -18.11 -14.41 3.36
C VAL A 83 -17.36 -13.65 2.28
N VAL A 84 -18.04 -12.76 1.57
CA VAL A 84 -17.44 -11.82 0.61
C VAL A 84 -17.99 -10.43 0.90
N ALA A 85 -17.12 -9.43 0.93
CA ALA A 85 -17.49 -8.03 0.93
C ALA A 85 -16.70 -7.28 -0.15
N LEU A 86 -17.37 -6.36 -0.83
CA LEU A 86 -16.80 -5.51 -1.87
C LEU A 86 -17.17 -4.06 -1.56
N SER A 87 -16.24 -3.14 -1.78
CA SER A 87 -16.47 -1.70 -1.65
C SER A 87 -15.81 -0.99 -2.83
N ASN A 88 -16.52 -0.04 -3.42
CA ASN A 88 -16.04 0.84 -4.49
C ASN A 88 -15.43 2.14 -3.93
N ALA A 89 -14.89 2.07 -2.72
CA ALA A 89 -14.14 3.14 -2.09
C ALA A 89 -12.93 2.51 -1.36
N ALA A 90 -11.75 3.07 -1.64
CA ALA A 90 -10.48 2.74 -0.99
C ALA A 90 -9.70 4.05 -0.83
N ASP A 91 -9.40 4.41 0.42
CA ASP A 91 -8.60 5.59 0.78
C ASP A 91 -7.85 5.28 2.08
N ALA A 92 -8.28 5.84 3.21
CA ALA A 92 -7.66 5.64 4.52
C ALA A 92 -8.36 4.54 5.32
N GLY A 93 -8.61 3.39 4.70
CA GLY A 93 -9.22 2.23 5.37
C GLY A 93 -9.81 1.22 4.40
N ASP A 94 -10.16 0.05 4.94
CA ASP A 94 -10.76 -1.04 4.18
C ASP A 94 -12.11 -1.45 4.80
N ALA A 95 -13.19 -0.94 4.20
CA ALA A 95 -14.56 -1.26 4.62
C ALA A 95 -14.89 -2.75 4.38
N SER A 96 -14.37 -3.35 3.30
CA SER A 96 -14.64 -4.75 2.98
C SER A 96 -14.11 -5.68 4.08
N ASN A 97 -12.89 -5.41 4.56
CA ASN A 97 -12.25 -6.21 5.58
C ASN A 97 -13.03 -6.14 6.91
N SER A 98 -13.42 -4.95 7.32
CA SER A 98 -14.18 -4.77 8.56
C SER A 98 -15.59 -5.36 8.47
N THR A 99 -16.27 -5.21 7.34
CA THR A 99 -17.58 -5.85 7.13
C THR A 99 -17.47 -7.36 7.27
N VAL A 100 -16.46 -8.00 6.68
CA VAL A 100 -16.27 -9.45 6.81
C VAL A 100 -16.01 -9.85 8.26
N GLN A 101 -15.19 -9.10 9.00
CA GLN A 101 -14.93 -9.39 10.41
C GLN A 101 -16.21 -9.25 11.27
N ILE A 102 -17.04 -8.23 11.03
CA ILE A 102 -18.35 -8.08 11.69
C ILE A 102 -19.25 -9.27 11.39
N LEU A 103 -19.33 -9.69 10.11
CA LEU A 103 -20.14 -10.83 9.70
C LEU A 103 -19.66 -12.13 10.34
N LEU A 104 -18.34 -12.37 10.40
CA LEU A 104 -17.77 -13.55 11.06
C LEU A 104 -18.16 -13.59 12.55
N GLN A 105 -18.12 -12.45 13.25
CA GLN A 105 -18.56 -12.37 14.65
C GLN A 105 -20.04 -12.71 14.84
N ALA A 106 -20.89 -12.37 13.87
CA ALA A 106 -22.31 -12.66 13.91
C ALA A 106 -22.62 -14.13 13.53
N ILE A 107 -22.02 -14.63 12.46
CA ILE A 107 -22.29 -15.97 11.90
C ILE A 107 -21.87 -17.08 12.87
N TYR A 108 -20.68 -16.94 13.48
CA TYR A 108 -20.13 -17.95 14.38
C TYR A 108 -20.35 -17.65 15.86
N ASP A 109 -21.16 -16.62 16.15
CA ASP A 109 -21.36 -16.08 17.49
C ASP A 109 -20.03 -15.93 18.28
N LEU A 110 -19.05 -15.28 17.64
CA LEU A 110 -17.70 -15.19 18.21
C LEU A 110 -17.71 -14.36 19.51
N GLY A 111 -16.87 -14.77 20.46
CA GLY A 111 -16.70 -14.16 21.77
C GLY A 111 -15.23 -13.83 22.06
N PRO A 112 -14.95 -12.74 22.79
CA PRO A 112 -15.88 -11.65 23.11
C PRO A 112 -16.29 -10.87 21.86
N LYS A 113 -17.42 -10.15 21.90
CA LYS A 113 -17.78 -9.21 20.83
C LYS A 113 -16.79 -8.04 20.85
N VAL A 114 -16.21 -7.77 19.70
CA VAL A 114 -15.23 -6.71 19.49
C VAL A 114 -15.88 -5.60 18.66
N ASP A 115 -15.87 -4.39 19.22
CA ASP A 115 -16.18 -3.18 18.46
C ASP A 115 -14.98 -2.78 17.60
N LEU A 116 -15.11 -2.98 16.30
CA LEU A 116 -14.06 -2.65 15.32
C LEU A 116 -14.01 -1.16 14.96
N ILE A 117 -14.99 -0.34 15.37
CA ILE A 117 -15.04 1.08 15.03
C ILE A 117 -13.83 1.84 15.57
N LEU A 118 -13.37 1.51 16.79
CA LEU A 118 -12.17 2.12 17.36
C LEU A 118 -10.91 1.73 16.58
N SER A 119 -10.75 0.43 16.29
CA SER A 119 -9.65 -0.06 15.47
C SER A 119 -9.61 0.59 14.08
N LEU A 120 -10.78 0.84 13.50
CA LEU A 120 -10.91 1.51 12.20
C LEU A 120 -10.51 2.97 12.25
N LYS A 121 -10.90 3.71 13.29
CA LYS A 121 -10.48 5.11 13.47
C LYS A 121 -8.97 5.21 13.60
N GLU A 122 -8.36 4.35 14.40
CA GLU A 122 -6.91 4.30 14.56
C GLU A 122 -6.20 3.95 13.24
N SER A 123 -6.71 2.94 12.52
CA SER A 123 -6.16 2.55 11.21
C SER A 123 -6.22 3.70 10.20
N ARG A 124 -7.35 4.42 10.18
CA ARG A 124 -7.54 5.60 9.33
C ARG A 124 -6.55 6.71 9.66
N GLU A 125 -6.42 7.06 10.93
CA GLU A 125 -5.49 8.11 11.38
C GLU A 125 -4.05 7.75 11.04
N MET A 126 -3.64 6.50 11.24
CA MET A 126 -2.30 6.03 10.84
C MET A 126 -2.08 6.10 9.34
N LYS A 127 -3.09 5.74 8.53
CA LYS A 127 -2.99 5.83 7.06
C LYS A 127 -2.86 7.26 6.56
N LEU A 128 -3.63 8.20 7.12
CA LEU A 128 -3.49 9.62 6.78
C LEU A 128 -2.14 10.17 7.23
N LYS A 129 -1.68 9.78 8.42
CA LYS A 129 -0.37 10.18 8.94
C LYS A 129 0.80 9.62 8.11
N GLN A 130 0.68 8.44 7.51
CA GLN A 130 1.71 7.88 6.63
C GLN A 130 2.01 8.79 5.44
N HIS A 131 0.98 9.39 4.84
CA HIS A 131 1.16 10.36 3.78
C HIS A 131 1.95 11.58 4.28
N GLU A 132 1.53 12.17 5.41
CA GLU A 132 2.23 13.30 6.02
C GLU A 132 3.69 12.97 6.36
N ASP A 133 3.93 11.81 6.96
CA ASP A 133 5.27 11.34 7.30
C ASP A 133 6.15 11.16 6.05
N MET A 134 5.60 10.64 4.95
CA MET A 134 6.29 10.50 3.67
C MET A 134 6.68 11.86 3.08
N ILE A 135 5.76 12.83 3.07
CA ILE A 135 6.04 14.19 2.57
C ILE A 135 7.10 14.87 3.45
N ASN A 136 6.98 14.78 4.77
CA ASN A 136 7.97 15.32 5.69
C ASN A 136 9.36 14.69 5.46
N ASP A 137 9.43 13.40 5.15
CA ASP A 137 10.71 12.74 4.86
C ASP A 137 11.27 13.13 3.49
N TRP A 138 10.41 13.30 2.48
CA TRP A 138 10.79 13.88 1.19
C TRP A 138 11.41 15.28 1.35
N GLU A 139 10.77 16.15 2.13
CA GLU A 139 11.26 17.51 2.38
C GLU A 139 12.63 17.53 3.06
N LYS A 140 12.85 16.67 4.07
CA LYS A 140 14.14 16.55 4.78
C LYS A 140 15.30 16.19 3.85
N HIS A 141 15.03 15.42 2.80
CA HIS A 141 16.05 14.97 1.85
C HIS A 141 16.18 15.87 0.62
N ARG A 142 15.32 16.89 0.50
CA ARG A 142 15.32 17.84 -0.59
C ARG A 142 16.37 18.93 -0.38
N ASP A 143 17.24 19.12 -1.37
CA ASP A 143 18.25 20.18 -1.39
C ASP A 143 18.41 20.74 -2.80
N VAL A 144 17.58 21.72 -3.12
CA VAL A 144 17.56 22.37 -4.44
C VAL A 144 18.83 23.19 -4.68
N GLY A 145 19.52 23.64 -3.62
CA GLY A 145 20.76 24.40 -3.74
C GLY A 145 21.90 23.60 -4.38
N LYS A 146 21.84 22.27 -4.29
CA LYS A 146 22.80 21.37 -4.93
C LYS A 146 22.45 21.02 -6.38
N TYR A 147 21.23 21.29 -6.84
CA TYR A 147 20.75 20.88 -8.15
C TYR A 147 21.65 21.44 -9.27
N ASN A 148 22.21 20.56 -10.11
CA ASN A 148 23.18 20.95 -11.13
C ASN A 148 22.93 20.32 -12.52
N CYS A 149 21.74 19.75 -12.76
CA CYS A 149 21.39 19.20 -14.06
C CYS A 149 20.98 20.30 -15.07
N ASN A 150 21.40 20.13 -16.32
CA ASN A 150 20.85 20.89 -17.44
C ASN A 150 19.55 20.21 -17.92
N ALA A 151 18.46 20.98 -18.05
CA ALA A 151 17.17 20.46 -18.46
C ALA A 151 17.22 19.77 -19.84
N GLU A 152 17.96 20.35 -20.80
CA GLU A 152 18.09 19.81 -22.15
C GLU A 152 18.77 18.42 -22.17
N GLU A 153 19.70 18.18 -21.24
CA GLU A 153 20.40 16.90 -21.11
C GLU A 153 19.52 15.79 -20.50
N LEU A 154 18.43 16.17 -19.83
CA LEU A 154 17.48 15.24 -19.21
C LEU A 154 16.33 14.84 -20.14
N VAL A 155 16.13 15.56 -21.25
CA VAL A 155 15.06 15.24 -22.21
C VAL A 155 15.43 13.96 -22.96
N GLY A 156 14.50 12.99 -22.95
CA GLY A 156 14.73 11.72 -23.64
C GLY A 156 13.77 10.62 -23.23
N THR A 157 13.96 9.46 -23.86
CA THR A 157 13.23 8.24 -23.53
C THR A 157 14.13 7.33 -22.70
N TYR A 158 13.61 6.89 -21.57
CA TYR A 158 14.24 6.02 -20.61
C TYR A 158 13.46 4.72 -20.47
N HIS A 159 14.15 3.67 -20.05
CA HIS A 159 13.55 2.39 -19.72
C HIS A 159 13.75 2.13 -18.22
N GLY A 160 12.65 2.08 -17.47
CA GLY A 160 12.65 1.86 -16.03
C GLY A 160 11.79 0.66 -15.63
N LEU A 161 12.01 0.13 -14.43
CA LEU A 161 11.16 -0.90 -13.81
C LEU A 161 10.93 -2.16 -14.68
N GLY A 162 11.97 -2.63 -15.37
CA GLY A 162 11.96 -3.89 -16.13
C GLY A 162 11.17 -3.90 -17.45
N ALA A 163 10.21 -2.97 -17.66
CA ALA A 163 9.43 -2.90 -18.90
C ALA A 163 8.79 -1.53 -19.20
N SER A 164 8.93 -0.53 -18.33
CA SER A 164 8.23 0.76 -18.50
C SER A 164 9.02 1.72 -19.37
N ILE A 165 8.35 2.30 -20.37
CA ILE A 165 8.88 3.44 -21.15
C ILE A 165 8.56 4.71 -20.38
N ILE A 166 9.57 5.54 -20.16
CA ILE A 166 9.44 6.80 -19.42
C ILE A 166 10.05 7.91 -20.28
N ASP A 167 9.25 8.87 -20.69
CA ASP A 167 9.72 10.03 -21.46
C ASP A 167 9.83 11.24 -20.55
N ILE A 168 11.00 11.88 -20.55
CA ILE A 168 11.17 13.21 -19.98
C ILE A 168 11.02 14.21 -21.12
N LYS A 169 10.00 15.07 -21.03
CA LYS A 169 9.69 16.08 -22.04
C LYS A 169 9.90 17.47 -21.45
N GLN A 170 10.42 18.37 -22.28
CA GLN A 170 10.53 19.79 -21.95
C GLN A 170 9.47 20.59 -22.71
N SER A 171 8.75 21.43 -21.98
CA SER A 171 7.92 22.49 -22.56
C SER A 171 8.31 23.81 -21.88
N ASN A 172 7.53 24.29 -20.91
CA ASN A 172 7.93 25.37 -20.00
C ASN A 172 8.76 24.85 -18.83
N ASN A 173 8.33 23.72 -18.26
CA ASN A 173 9.05 22.93 -17.26
C ASN A 173 9.32 21.52 -17.80
N LEU A 174 10.13 20.75 -17.06
CA LEU A 174 10.31 19.32 -17.32
C LEU A 174 9.09 18.56 -16.80
N ALA A 175 8.67 17.54 -17.55
CA ALA A 175 7.60 16.65 -17.16
C ALA A 175 7.95 15.20 -17.53
N VAL A 176 7.48 14.26 -16.74
CA VAL A 176 7.54 12.83 -17.03
C VAL A 176 6.25 12.37 -17.70
N VAL A 177 6.36 11.49 -18.69
CA VAL A 177 5.25 10.80 -19.34
C VAL A 177 5.51 9.30 -19.32
N PHE A 178 4.60 8.53 -18.75
CA PHE A 178 4.70 7.08 -18.66
C PHE A 178 4.04 6.39 -19.87
N GLY A 179 4.71 5.40 -20.44
CA GLY A 179 4.17 4.56 -21.51
C GLY A 179 3.77 5.30 -22.79
N ARG A 180 4.36 6.47 -23.05
CA ARG A 180 3.98 7.38 -24.17
C ARG A 180 2.52 7.84 -24.12
N GLN A 181 1.90 7.82 -22.95
CA GLN A 181 0.51 8.23 -22.75
C GLN A 181 0.50 9.66 -22.21
N ASP A 182 0.21 10.67 -23.03
CA ASP A 182 0.25 12.07 -22.57
C ASP A 182 -0.70 12.35 -21.39
N ARG A 183 -1.76 11.55 -21.21
CA ARG A 183 -2.63 11.58 -20.01
C ARG A 183 -1.93 11.24 -18.69
N SER A 184 -0.75 10.63 -18.74
CA SER A 184 0.08 10.29 -17.56
C SER A 184 1.11 11.35 -17.20
N ARG A 185 1.06 12.51 -17.89
CA ARG A 185 2.02 13.58 -17.71
C ARG A 185 2.01 14.09 -16.26
N CYS A 186 3.19 14.10 -15.63
CA CYS A 186 3.41 14.71 -14.33
C CYS A 186 4.55 15.73 -14.44
N GLU A 187 4.36 16.93 -13.92
CA GLU A 187 5.44 17.92 -13.87
C GLU A 187 6.54 17.47 -12.91
N LEU A 188 7.78 17.87 -13.19
CA LEU A 188 8.97 17.46 -12.44
C LEU A 188 9.55 18.65 -11.67
N ASP A 189 9.69 18.47 -10.36
CA ASP A 189 10.31 19.42 -9.46
C ASP A 189 11.76 19.05 -9.15
N ARG A 190 12.60 20.08 -8.98
CA ARG A 190 13.99 19.90 -8.53
C ARG A 190 13.99 19.27 -7.15
N PHE A 191 14.82 18.24 -6.95
CA PHE A 191 14.91 17.54 -5.67
C PHE A 191 16.31 17.65 -5.05
N ASN A 192 17.35 17.17 -5.73
CA ASN A 192 18.73 17.21 -5.24
C ASN A 192 19.72 17.29 -6.43
N GLN A 193 21.03 17.16 -6.18
CA GLN A 193 22.10 17.38 -7.17
C GLN A 193 21.80 16.79 -8.55
N TYR A 194 21.38 15.52 -8.59
CA TYR A 194 21.09 14.78 -9.82
C TYR A 194 19.69 14.19 -9.86
N SER A 195 18.70 14.89 -9.32
CA SER A 195 17.36 14.29 -9.19
C SER A 195 16.20 15.26 -9.32
N LEU A 196 15.12 14.70 -9.84
CA LEU A 196 13.82 15.33 -10.02
C LEU A 196 12.76 14.49 -9.31
N SER A 197 11.71 15.16 -8.84
CA SER A 197 10.57 14.54 -8.16
C SER A 197 9.28 14.78 -8.94
N PHE A 198 8.39 13.80 -8.99
CA PHE A 198 6.99 13.95 -9.43
C PHE A 198 6.02 13.55 -8.31
N LEU A 199 6.52 13.41 -7.08
CA LEU A 199 5.72 13.05 -5.91
C LEU A 199 4.60 14.08 -5.71
N PRO A 200 3.32 13.66 -5.71
CA PRO A 200 2.22 14.55 -5.36
C PRO A 200 2.34 15.01 -3.90
N MET A 201 2.09 16.29 -3.64
CA MET A 201 2.14 16.85 -2.29
C MET A 201 0.78 16.77 -1.57
N ASP A 202 -0.31 16.69 -2.33
CA ASP A 202 -1.67 16.54 -1.81
C ASP A 202 -2.10 15.07 -1.85
N HIS A 203 -2.66 14.58 -0.74
CA HIS A 203 -3.18 13.22 -0.62
C HIS A 203 -4.27 12.94 -1.65
N LYS A 204 -5.08 13.95 -1.98
CA LYS A 204 -6.12 13.80 -3.01
C LYS A 204 -5.51 13.49 -4.39
N GLU A 205 -4.39 14.12 -4.73
CA GLU A 205 -3.70 13.91 -5.99
C GLU A 205 -3.07 12.50 -6.05
N ILE A 206 -2.59 11.96 -4.93
CA ILE A 206 -2.15 10.55 -4.82
C ILE A 206 -3.28 9.59 -5.19
N LEU A 207 -4.48 9.82 -4.64
CA LEU A 207 -5.66 9.00 -4.93
C LEU A 207 -6.09 9.14 -6.41
N GLU A 208 -6.12 10.35 -6.95
CA GLU A 208 -6.45 10.59 -8.36
C GLU A 208 -5.45 9.91 -9.31
N ARG A 209 -4.17 9.85 -8.94
CA ARG A 209 -3.10 9.21 -9.71
C ARG A 209 -2.93 7.71 -9.46
N ALA A 210 -3.75 7.11 -8.60
CA ALA A 210 -3.68 5.70 -8.25
C ALA A 210 -2.35 5.26 -7.63
N MET A 211 -1.70 6.13 -6.86
CA MET A 211 -0.39 5.89 -6.23
C MET A 211 -0.53 5.22 -4.86
N ILE A 212 -1.34 4.16 -4.78
CA ILE A 212 -1.99 3.68 -3.55
C ILE A 212 -1.17 2.73 -2.66
N ASP A 213 0.06 2.41 -3.07
CA ASP A 213 1.05 1.63 -2.30
C ASP A 213 2.43 2.32 -2.32
N TRP A 214 2.41 3.66 -2.42
CA TRP A 214 3.62 4.50 -2.42
C TRP A 214 3.79 5.03 -1.01
N ASP A 215 4.27 4.19 -0.10
CA ASP A 215 4.52 4.51 1.31
C ASP A 215 5.97 4.96 1.59
N TYR A 216 6.75 5.20 0.53
CA TYR A 216 8.11 5.71 0.58
C TYR A 216 8.31 6.80 -0.47
N TRP A 217 8.92 7.92 -0.12
CA TRP A 217 9.04 9.06 -1.04
C TRP A 217 9.97 8.80 -2.22
N THR A 218 10.85 7.80 -2.12
CA THR A 218 11.88 7.48 -3.12
C THR A 218 11.30 7.01 -4.46
N VAL A 219 10.08 6.45 -4.48
CA VAL A 219 9.38 6.10 -5.73
C VAL A 219 8.96 7.31 -6.54
N GLY A 220 8.77 8.46 -5.90
CA GLY A 220 8.48 9.72 -6.56
C GLY A 220 9.72 10.43 -7.12
N VAL A 221 10.92 9.86 -7.03
CA VAL A 221 12.19 10.53 -7.36
C VAL A 221 12.96 9.79 -8.44
N PHE A 222 13.28 10.51 -9.51
CA PHE A 222 14.20 10.08 -10.56
C PHE A 222 15.62 10.58 -10.28
N ARG A 223 16.60 9.67 -10.35
CA ARG A 223 18.03 9.98 -10.24
C ARG A 223 18.73 9.79 -11.58
N PHE A 224 19.61 10.73 -11.92
CA PHE A 224 20.38 10.75 -13.16
C PHE A 224 21.89 10.71 -12.86
N PRO A 225 22.44 9.54 -12.45
CA PRO A 225 23.87 9.41 -12.14
C PRO A 225 24.73 9.53 -13.41
N GLY A 226 25.15 10.77 -13.73
CA GLY A 226 26.15 11.06 -14.76
C GLY A 226 25.61 11.27 -16.18
N ARG A 227 26.51 11.71 -17.08
CA ARG A 227 26.25 12.22 -18.44
C ARG A 227 25.63 11.24 -19.45
N TRP A 228 25.15 10.07 -19.04
CA TRP A 228 24.62 9.05 -19.94
C TRP A 228 23.39 8.36 -19.35
N ALA A 229 22.21 8.88 -19.70
CA ALA A 229 20.95 8.18 -19.96
C ALA A 229 20.51 7.03 -19.02
N LYS A 230 20.95 7.00 -17.76
CA LYS A 230 20.44 6.07 -16.75
C LYS A 230 19.58 6.85 -15.78
N MET A 231 18.31 6.49 -15.75
CA MET A 231 17.36 6.98 -14.78
C MET A 231 17.04 5.84 -13.83
N GLU A 232 17.34 6.05 -12.56
CA GLU A 232 17.03 5.11 -11.49
C GLU A 232 15.92 5.71 -10.62
N MET A 233 14.92 4.90 -10.29
CA MET A 233 14.04 5.21 -9.17
C MET A 233 14.73 4.77 -7.88
N GLY A 234 14.53 5.51 -6.79
CA GLY A 234 15.18 5.17 -5.52
C GLY A 234 14.85 3.74 -5.07
N PRO A 235 15.73 3.12 -4.25
CA PRO A 235 15.51 1.75 -3.79
C PRO A 235 14.19 1.62 -3.01
N ILE A 236 13.58 0.43 -3.15
CA ILE A 236 12.49 -0.09 -2.29
C ILE A 236 13.12 -0.72 -1.05
#